data_AF-A0A0W0ZQX2-F1
#
_entry.id   AF-A0A0W0ZQX2-F1
#
_cell.length_a   1.000
_cell.length_b   1.000
_cell.length_c   1.000
_cell.angle_alpha   90.00
_cell.angle_beta   90.00
_cell.angle_gamma   90.00
#
_symmetry.space_group_name_H-M   'P 1'
#
loop_
_entity.id
_entity.type
_entity.pdbx_description
1 polymer ?
#
loop_
_entity_poly.entity_id
_entity_poly.type
_entity_poly.pdbx_seq_one_letter_code
_entity_poly.pdbx_strand_id
1 'polypeptide(L)'
;MLVQRILDFIQTLEKENKLISCDAKLRECLFDRFSKRVASDDLTRDDFFFLLTCYKSRWEAIVDDDDDYTRNPSAINQLWIDLAKELAPLVKINYLKILIPTLVNEKDLNDFSSLDETVNLFNFYLGHGANTLYRKLSFCKHLENWKFELSTYRGDKKLSVVTVDELARLKLCKQTSREVSVNSERFKNFWDLMRKKVFVNLKDRGRMPIAFLPHLMELVERYYYLKDNGLKFEQFKKEINNLFRRLYDYNLADVNFLYGTRIEYKENEQYMLDVFIALCTANSYDEINYEIQILSKWLFEFSPDLKATSKELQPVYQKPEEIGVDSPFIKTDAFVNCCKMLVSLFTTQFELSIFYTRQVHSLWDKKNNVFPEAYGIFTILLPLIAANKPKALETAYEEIIRDIIIPARRDNSWYTWFTRYPSTSKWLELVQNCKLNELGVHWFEPELLFNVLQLFDTNNPLVRMRINHLLDDIIQTYAQNQNELMKQLRVNILFTEFLNGLSEHHRTHLLRLIKLCNLDTAKSKFLNNCTKHINEQIAQSGESTESSSCFFSRPRKLDRVKIFNLTEKVKDVESMIVEYKTQLPKLSVEPRQEERISAYLLKMGQPILTVTQKEKAKNSSRPILDYIGLYN
;
A
#
# COMPACT_ATOMS: atom_id res chain seq x y z
N MET A 1 49.59 14.04 18.38
CA MET A 1 49.90 13.05 17.30
C MET A 1 50.74 13.79 16.31
N LEU A 2 51.87 13.20 15.92
CA LEU A 2 52.83 13.86 15.03
C LEU A 2 52.37 13.77 13.57
N VAL A 3 52.77 14.77 12.78
CA VAL A 3 52.62 14.78 11.32
C VAL A 3 53.21 13.51 10.69
N GLN A 4 54.31 12.99 11.23
CA GLN A 4 54.93 11.73 10.79
C GLN A 4 53.92 10.58 10.63
N ARG A 5 52.97 10.43 11.56
CA ARG A 5 52.01 9.32 11.52
C ARG A 5 51.10 9.38 10.28
N ILE A 6 50.74 10.59 9.84
CA ILE A 6 49.96 10.82 8.63
C ILE A 6 50.82 10.56 7.38
N LEU A 7 52.09 10.97 7.39
CA LEU A 7 53.03 10.64 6.32
C LEU A 7 53.22 9.12 6.17
N ASP A 8 53.32 8.39 7.28
CA ASP A 8 53.39 6.92 7.28
C ASP A 8 52.12 6.28 6.70
N PHE A 9 50.95 6.84 7.04
CA PHE A 9 49.68 6.40 6.49
C PHE A 9 49.61 6.60 4.97
N ILE A 10 50.04 7.77 4.46
CA ILE A 10 50.10 8.06 3.03
C ILE A 10 51.03 7.07 2.30
N GLN A 11 52.23 6.83 2.84
CA GLN A 11 53.19 5.87 2.27
C GLN A 11 52.63 4.44 2.28
N THR A 12 51.85 4.09 3.30
CA THR A 12 51.22 2.76 3.37
C THR A 12 50.15 2.62 2.31
N LEU A 13 49.29 3.62 2.10
CA LEU A 13 48.32 3.63 1.00
C LEU A 13 49.00 3.59 -0.37
N GLU A 14 50.14 4.25 -0.54
CA GLU A 14 50.90 4.24 -1.80
C GLU A 14 51.42 2.86 -2.19
N LYS A 15 51.77 2.02 -1.20
CA LYS A 15 52.23 0.65 -1.39
C LYS A 15 51.12 -0.32 -1.79
N GLU A 16 49.85 0.07 -1.64
CA GLU A 16 48.71 -0.78 -2.00
C GLU A 16 48.45 -0.74 -3.52
N ASN A 17 48.50 -1.91 -4.16
CA ASN A 17 48.44 -2.03 -5.62
C ASN A 17 47.05 -1.73 -6.24
N LYS A 18 45.99 -1.62 -5.42
CA LYS A 18 44.60 -1.47 -5.87
C LYS A 18 43.82 -0.46 -5.02
N LEU A 19 44.19 0.81 -5.10
CA LEU A 19 43.38 1.88 -4.53
C LEU A 19 42.16 2.15 -5.42
N ILE A 20 40.97 2.27 -4.81
CA ILE A 20 39.79 2.79 -5.49
C ILE A 20 39.92 4.28 -5.76
N SER A 21 39.11 4.81 -6.69
CA SER A 21 39.21 6.21 -7.14
C SER A 21 39.12 7.22 -5.99
N CYS A 22 38.26 6.99 -5.00
CA CYS A 22 38.17 7.90 -3.86
C CYS A 22 39.39 7.85 -2.95
N ASP A 23 39.95 6.66 -2.69
CA ASP A 23 41.13 6.50 -1.84
C ASP A 23 42.38 7.09 -2.50
N ALA A 24 42.52 6.97 -3.83
CA ALA A 24 43.58 7.62 -4.58
C ALA A 24 43.50 9.16 -4.46
N LYS A 25 42.31 9.74 -4.66
CA LYS A 25 42.06 11.18 -4.51
C LYS A 25 42.35 11.67 -3.09
N LEU A 26 41.87 10.94 -2.08
CA LEU A 26 42.07 11.30 -0.68
C LEU A 26 43.55 11.22 -0.30
N ARG A 27 44.28 10.22 -0.80
CA ARG A 27 45.74 10.12 -0.63
C ARG A 27 46.45 11.34 -1.21
N GLU A 28 46.08 11.79 -2.41
CA GLU A 28 46.63 13.02 -3.01
C GLU A 28 46.32 14.26 -2.16
N CYS A 29 45.07 14.42 -1.70
CA CYS A 29 44.70 15.52 -0.81
C CYS A 29 45.49 15.51 0.52
N LEU A 30 45.73 14.32 1.09
CA LEU A 30 46.54 14.16 2.29
C LEU A 30 48.01 14.51 2.00
N PHE A 31 48.55 14.05 0.87
CA PHE A 31 49.92 14.34 0.46
C PHE A 31 50.14 15.85 0.26
N ASP A 32 49.25 16.53 -0.47
CA ASP A 32 49.36 17.96 -0.71
C ASP A 32 49.36 18.79 0.58
N ARG A 33 48.57 18.37 1.57
CA ARG A 33 48.48 19.07 2.86
C ARG A 33 49.67 18.81 3.78
N PHE A 34 50.14 17.56 3.88
CA PHE A 34 51.10 17.16 4.91
C PHE A 34 52.54 17.03 4.40
N SER A 35 52.79 16.86 3.10
CA SER A 35 54.14 16.62 2.54
C SER A 35 55.16 17.74 2.82
N LYS A 36 54.70 18.99 2.93
CA LYS A 36 55.56 20.17 3.17
C LYS A 36 55.74 20.47 4.66
N ARG A 37 55.08 19.73 5.54
CA ARG A 37 55.15 19.94 6.99
C ARG A 37 56.29 19.15 7.61
N VAL A 38 56.82 19.65 8.72
CA VAL A 38 57.90 18.98 9.44
C VAL A 38 57.31 17.77 10.17
N ALA A 39 57.93 16.60 9.98
CA ALA A 39 57.46 15.33 10.54
C ALA A 39 57.29 15.33 12.07
N SER A 40 58.14 16.08 12.78
CA SER A 40 58.14 16.22 14.24
C SER A 40 57.09 17.19 14.77
N ASP A 41 56.35 17.89 13.91
CA ASP A 41 55.28 18.79 14.35
C ASP A 41 54.08 18.00 14.87
N ASP A 42 53.38 18.56 15.85
CA ASP A 42 52.06 18.08 16.24
C ASP A 42 50.99 18.48 15.20
N LEU A 43 49.97 17.63 15.09
CA LEU A 43 48.74 17.95 14.38
C LEU A 43 48.00 19.08 15.09
N THR A 44 47.58 20.07 14.31
CA THR A 44 46.79 21.21 14.78
C THR A 44 45.29 20.89 14.76
N ARG A 45 44.49 21.76 15.36
CA ARG A 45 43.02 21.66 15.29
C ARG A 45 42.49 21.66 13.85
N ASP A 46 43.09 22.47 12.99
CA ASP A 46 42.71 22.57 11.58
C ASP A 46 43.04 21.29 10.81
N ASP A 47 44.12 20.60 11.19
CA ASP A 47 44.45 19.29 10.62
C ASP A 47 43.45 18.21 11.03
N PHE A 48 43.03 18.21 12.30
CA PHE A 48 41.98 17.29 12.74
C PHE A 48 40.67 17.55 11.98
N PHE A 49 40.27 18.81 11.80
CA PHE A 49 39.07 19.13 11.01
C PHE A 49 39.17 18.66 9.56
N PHE A 50 40.34 18.82 8.94
CA PHE A 50 40.60 18.32 7.60
C PHE A 50 40.53 16.80 7.51
N LEU A 51 41.18 16.08 8.44
CA LEU A 51 41.13 14.61 8.47
C LEU A 51 39.70 14.11 8.64
N LEU A 52 38.91 14.72 9.52
CA LEU A 52 37.48 14.39 9.67
C LEU A 52 36.69 14.65 8.38
N THR A 53 37.04 15.70 7.62
CA THR A 53 36.46 15.98 6.31
C THR A 53 36.84 14.89 5.30
N CYS A 54 38.08 14.41 5.29
CA CYS A 54 38.50 13.28 4.44
C CYS A 54 37.72 12.00 4.75
N TYR A 55 37.53 11.67 6.04
CA TYR A 55 36.70 10.53 6.43
C TYR A 55 35.25 10.66 5.96
N LYS A 56 34.67 11.86 6.08
CA LYS A 56 33.32 12.13 5.56
C LYS A 56 33.24 11.91 4.05
N SER A 57 34.17 12.48 3.29
CA SER A 57 34.22 12.29 1.83
C SER A 57 34.43 10.84 1.43
N ARG A 58 35.22 10.08 2.21
CA ARG A 58 35.37 8.64 1.99
C ARG A 58 34.07 7.90 2.23
N TRP A 59 33.41 8.15 3.36
CA TRP A 59 32.16 7.49 3.73
C TRP A 59 31.08 7.69 2.66
N GLU A 60 30.92 8.92 2.17
CA GLU A 60 29.98 9.25 1.09
C GLU A 60 30.26 8.51 -0.23
N ALA A 61 31.52 8.09 -0.47
CA ALA A 61 31.93 7.38 -1.66
C ALA A 61 31.83 5.84 -1.54
N ILE A 62 31.88 5.28 -0.33
CA ILE A 62 31.94 3.82 -0.12
C ILE A 62 30.67 3.22 0.50
N VAL A 63 29.78 4.05 1.07
CA VAL A 63 28.57 3.57 1.72
C VAL A 63 27.73 2.74 0.74
N ASP A 64 27.33 1.56 1.18
CA ASP A 64 26.58 0.60 0.37
C ASP A 64 27.29 0.10 -0.91
N ASP A 65 28.60 0.35 -1.05
CA ASP A 65 29.47 -0.21 -2.10
C ASP A 65 30.26 -1.42 -1.56
N ASP A 66 31.11 -1.99 -2.40
CA ASP A 66 32.00 -3.12 -2.16
C ASP A 66 33.12 -2.83 -1.15
N ASP A 67 33.40 -1.55 -0.88
CA ASP A 67 34.41 -1.07 0.08
C ASP A 67 33.79 -0.48 1.37
N ASP A 68 32.49 -0.68 1.58
CA ASP A 68 31.82 -0.31 2.83
C ASP A 68 32.46 -1.01 4.05
N TYR A 69 32.78 -0.23 5.10
CA TYR A 69 33.40 -0.72 6.33
C TYR A 69 32.64 -1.87 7.02
N THR A 70 31.32 -1.91 6.87
CA THR A 70 30.44 -2.94 7.45
C THR A 70 30.32 -4.19 6.58
N ARG A 71 30.77 -4.13 5.32
CA ARG A 71 30.64 -5.22 4.34
C ARG A 71 31.96 -5.90 4.02
N ASN A 72 33.05 -5.15 3.94
CA ASN A 72 34.33 -5.64 3.43
C ASN A 72 35.50 -5.31 4.37
N PRO A 73 36.14 -6.31 5.00
CA PRO A 73 37.36 -6.11 5.80
C PRO A 73 38.61 -6.07 4.90
N SER A 74 38.63 -5.19 3.89
CA SER A 74 39.80 -5.03 3.01
C SER A 74 40.99 -4.45 3.77
N ALA A 75 42.21 -4.71 3.28
CA ALA A 75 43.43 -4.14 3.86
C ALA A 75 43.36 -2.61 3.92
N ILE A 76 42.86 -1.96 2.87
CA ILE A 76 42.67 -0.51 2.80
C ILE A 76 41.67 -0.04 3.86
N ASN A 77 40.53 -0.73 4.03
CA ASN A 77 39.59 -0.41 5.09
C ASN A 77 40.24 -0.52 6.47
N GLN A 78 41.06 -1.54 6.70
CA GLN A 78 41.79 -1.71 7.96
C GLN A 78 42.73 -0.54 8.24
N LEU A 79 43.48 -0.06 7.25
CA LEU A 79 44.34 1.13 7.39
C LEU A 79 43.55 2.37 7.84
N TRP A 80 42.40 2.63 7.21
CA TRP A 80 41.53 3.74 7.58
C TRP A 80 40.92 3.59 8.98
N ILE A 81 40.55 2.36 9.36
CA ILE A 81 40.01 2.03 10.70
C ILE A 81 41.06 2.26 11.79
N ASP A 82 42.29 1.83 11.57
CA ASP A 82 43.36 1.96 12.55
C ASP A 82 43.72 3.43 12.78
N LEU A 83 43.83 4.22 11.71
CA LEU A 83 44.03 5.66 11.83
C LEU A 83 42.86 6.34 12.59
N ALA A 84 41.62 5.92 12.36
CA ALA A 84 40.46 6.49 13.04
C ALA A 84 40.48 6.20 14.56
N LYS A 85 40.93 5.00 14.95
CA LYS A 85 41.10 4.62 16.37
C LYS A 85 42.18 5.46 17.05
N GLU A 86 43.27 5.76 16.35
CA GLU A 86 44.33 6.64 16.87
C GLU A 86 43.87 8.10 16.99
N LEU A 87 43.02 8.57 16.08
CA LEU A 87 42.47 9.93 16.09
C LEU A 87 41.41 10.13 17.18
N ALA A 88 40.56 9.12 17.42
CA ALA A 88 39.43 9.18 18.34
C ALA A 88 39.70 9.83 19.71
N PRO A 89 40.73 9.41 20.49
CA PRO A 89 41.02 10.02 21.79
C PRO A 89 41.46 11.48 21.69
N LEU A 90 42.06 11.89 20.56
CA LEU A 90 42.58 13.24 20.35
C LEU A 90 41.47 14.24 20.03
N VAL A 91 40.50 13.81 19.22
CA VAL A 91 39.33 14.65 18.85
C VAL A 91 38.15 14.49 19.82
N LYS A 92 38.23 13.56 20.77
CA LYS A 92 37.13 13.22 21.71
C LYS A 92 35.85 12.80 20.98
N ILE A 93 36.00 12.07 19.87
CA ILE A 93 34.91 11.52 19.07
C ILE A 93 35.12 10.01 19.00
N ASN A 94 34.05 9.23 19.17
CA ASN A 94 34.11 7.77 19.00
C ASN A 94 34.58 7.44 17.56
N TYR A 95 35.53 6.51 17.42
CA TYR A 95 36.10 6.16 16.10
C TYR A 95 35.03 5.69 15.09
N LEU A 96 33.93 5.08 15.56
CA LEU A 96 32.78 4.72 14.71
C LEU A 96 32.13 5.95 14.09
N LYS A 97 32.00 7.07 14.83
CA LYS A 97 31.48 8.34 14.31
C LYS A 97 32.50 9.09 13.44
N ILE A 98 33.80 8.75 13.54
CA ILE A 98 34.81 9.22 12.58
C ILE A 98 34.65 8.47 11.26
N LEU A 99 34.55 7.14 11.30
CA LEU A 99 34.40 6.29 10.11
C LEU A 99 33.05 6.44 9.42
N ILE A 100 31.98 6.60 10.20
CA ILE A 100 30.59 6.71 9.75
C ILE A 100 30.01 7.99 10.35
N PRO A 101 30.27 9.16 9.74
CA PRO A 101 29.82 10.45 10.29
C PRO A 101 28.29 10.61 10.34
N THR A 102 27.54 9.77 9.63
CA THR A 102 26.07 9.76 9.64
C THR A 102 25.48 9.01 10.86
N LEU A 103 26.32 8.41 11.70
CA LEU A 103 25.88 7.57 12.82
C LEU A 103 25.22 8.39 13.95
N VAL A 104 23.99 8.03 14.32
CA VAL A 104 23.22 8.72 15.38
C VAL A 104 23.18 7.99 16.72
N ASN A 105 23.29 6.65 16.74
CA ASN A 105 23.19 5.86 17.97
C ASN A 105 24.57 5.47 18.52
N GLU A 106 24.66 5.39 19.85
CA GLU A 106 25.85 4.92 20.58
C GLU A 106 25.65 3.53 21.19
N LYS A 107 24.39 3.10 21.27
CA LYS A 107 23.98 1.80 21.77
C LYS A 107 23.23 1.04 20.69
N ASP A 108 23.39 -0.27 20.66
CA ASP A 108 22.59 -1.15 19.82
C ASP A 108 21.13 -1.10 20.28
N LEU A 109 20.18 -0.93 19.35
CA LEU A 109 18.77 -0.83 19.71
C LEU A 109 18.12 -2.18 20.03
N ASN A 110 18.75 -3.30 19.66
CA ASN A 110 18.23 -4.64 19.90
C ASN A 110 18.54 -5.19 21.29
N ASP A 111 19.67 -4.82 21.89
CA ASP A 111 20.06 -5.27 23.23
C ASP A 111 20.49 -4.15 24.19
N PHE A 112 20.50 -2.88 23.73
CA PHE A 112 20.90 -1.70 24.49
C PHE A 112 22.36 -1.71 24.97
N SER A 113 23.19 -2.62 24.45
CA SER A 113 24.63 -2.66 24.74
C SER A 113 25.38 -1.54 24.02
N SER A 114 26.56 -1.18 24.53
CA SER A 114 27.40 -0.14 23.93
C SER A 114 28.04 -0.63 22.64
N LEU A 115 28.10 0.22 21.60
CA LEU A 115 28.66 -0.14 20.29
C LEU A 115 30.19 -0.09 20.24
N ASP A 116 30.85 0.56 21.21
CA ASP A 116 32.30 0.71 21.30
C ASP A 116 33.06 -0.58 21.67
N GLU A 117 32.36 -1.61 22.18
CA GLU A 117 32.96 -2.86 22.63
C GLU A 117 33.42 -3.80 21.49
N THR A 118 33.01 -3.56 20.24
CA THR A 118 33.28 -4.49 19.12
C THR A 118 34.42 -4.03 18.23
N VAL A 119 35.47 -4.84 18.15
CA VAL A 119 36.72 -4.51 17.43
C VAL A 119 36.55 -4.44 15.90
N ASN A 120 35.63 -5.24 15.34
CA ASN A 120 35.52 -5.50 13.90
C ASN A 120 34.21 -4.96 13.30
N LEU A 121 34.31 -4.06 12.30
CA LEU A 121 33.13 -3.40 11.73
C LEU A 121 32.23 -4.32 10.89
N PHE A 122 32.76 -5.40 10.32
CA PHE A 122 31.95 -6.40 9.61
C PHE A 122 30.97 -7.17 10.53
N ASN A 123 31.07 -7.04 11.85
CA ASN A 123 30.07 -7.56 12.79
C ASN A 123 28.84 -6.65 12.90
N PHE A 124 28.90 -5.46 12.32
CA PHE A 124 27.79 -4.53 12.28
C PHE A 124 27.09 -4.55 10.91
N TYR A 125 25.91 -3.94 10.87
CA TYR A 125 25.23 -3.54 9.66
C TYR A 125 24.53 -2.21 9.92
N LEU A 126 24.29 -1.45 8.84
CA LEU A 126 23.55 -0.20 8.91
C LEU A 126 22.05 -0.44 8.77
N GLY A 127 21.32 0.17 9.69
CA GLY A 127 19.87 0.21 9.74
C GLY A 127 19.25 1.08 8.66
N HIS A 128 17.91 1.10 8.67
CA HIS A 128 17.13 1.92 7.76
C HIS A 128 17.61 3.38 7.72
N GLY A 129 17.91 3.89 6.52
CA GLY A 129 18.42 5.25 6.32
C GLY A 129 19.92 5.45 6.57
N ALA A 130 20.69 4.37 6.75
CA ALA A 130 22.16 4.39 6.85
C ALA A 130 22.73 5.30 7.98
N ASN A 131 21.95 5.48 9.04
CA ASN A 131 22.30 6.34 10.17
C ASN A 131 22.36 5.62 11.51
N THR A 132 21.86 4.38 11.58
CA THR A 132 21.82 3.58 12.81
C THR A 132 22.68 2.33 12.63
N LEU A 133 23.50 2.00 13.61
CA LEU A 133 24.36 0.83 13.57
C LEU A 133 23.82 -0.26 14.49
N TYR A 134 23.77 -1.48 13.98
CA TYR A 134 23.31 -2.67 14.70
C TYR A 134 24.36 -3.76 14.62
N ARG A 135 24.52 -4.52 15.71
CA ARG A 135 25.40 -5.68 15.81
C ARG A 135 24.63 -6.92 15.36
N LYS A 136 25.23 -7.69 14.45
CA LYS A 136 24.65 -8.95 13.93
C LYS A 136 24.33 -9.94 15.05
N LEU A 137 25.19 -10.03 16.07
CA LEU A 137 24.95 -10.90 17.22
C LEU A 137 23.74 -10.47 18.06
N SER A 138 23.61 -9.18 18.31
CA SER A 138 22.48 -8.61 19.05
C SER A 138 21.18 -8.80 18.28
N PHE A 139 21.24 -8.66 16.96
CA PHE A 139 20.13 -8.97 16.07
C PHE A 139 19.76 -10.47 16.07
N CYS A 140 20.73 -11.40 16.08
CA CYS A 140 20.42 -12.84 16.25
C CYS A 140 19.66 -13.12 17.56
N LYS A 141 20.15 -12.61 18.69
CA LYS A 141 19.50 -12.77 20.00
C LYS A 141 18.10 -12.17 20.02
N HIS A 142 17.93 -11.01 19.37
CA HIS A 142 16.61 -10.40 19.19
C HIS A 142 15.67 -11.33 18.42
N LEU A 143 16.11 -11.86 17.27
CA LEU A 143 15.31 -12.80 16.49
C LEU A 143 14.92 -14.03 17.32
N GLU A 144 15.85 -14.61 18.09
CA GLU A 144 15.54 -15.72 19.00
C GLU A 144 14.44 -15.38 20.00
N ASN A 145 14.54 -14.23 20.67
CA ASN A 145 13.56 -13.76 21.64
C ASN A 145 12.17 -13.55 21.02
N TRP A 146 12.12 -13.18 19.73
CA TRP A 146 10.89 -12.94 18.98
C TRP A 146 10.44 -14.14 18.14
N LYS A 147 10.91 -15.36 18.45
CA LYS A 147 10.59 -16.61 17.74
C LYS A 147 10.84 -16.51 16.23
N PHE A 148 11.97 -15.90 15.87
CA PHE A 148 12.44 -15.66 14.50
C PHE A 148 11.50 -14.81 13.64
N GLU A 149 10.64 -13.99 14.25
CA GLU A 149 9.95 -12.91 13.54
C GLU A 149 10.96 -11.85 13.10
N LEU A 150 11.10 -11.68 11.78
CA LEU A 150 12.08 -10.77 11.19
C LEU A 150 11.72 -9.32 11.47
N SER A 151 12.25 -8.81 12.58
CA SER A 151 11.91 -7.52 13.15
C SER A 151 13.13 -6.92 13.84
N THR A 152 13.10 -5.62 14.09
CA THR A 152 14.16 -4.91 14.83
C THR A 152 13.57 -3.70 15.55
N TYR A 153 14.23 -3.23 16.60
CA TYR A 153 13.83 -2.00 17.28
C TYR A 153 14.29 -0.76 16.52
N ARG A 154 13.43 0.25 16.45
CA ARG A 154 13.77 1.60 15.96
C ARG A 154 14.00 2.56 17.12
N GLY A 155 14.40 3.79 16.82
CA GLY A 155 14.68 4.82 17.83
C GLY A 155 13.49 5.15 18.75
N ASP A 156 12.27 4.86 18.32
CA ASP A 156 11.04 4.97 19.12
C ASP A 156 10.74 3.74 20.00
N LYS A 157 11.66 2.77 20.03
CA LYS A 157 11.56 1.49 20.73
C LYS A 157 10.38 0.61 20.28
N LYS A 158 9.83 0.86 19.09
CA LYS A 158 8.84 -0.04 18.50
C LYS A 158 9.51 -1.08 17.62
N LEU A 159 8.93 -2.27 17.63
CA LEU A 159 9.26 -3.29 16.65
C LEU A 159 8.82 -2.81 15.27
N SER A 160 9.72 -2.93 14.31
CA SER A 160 9.49 -2.60 12.92
C SER A 160 10.03 -3.69 12.01
N VAL A 161 9.54 -3.69 10.77
CA VAL A 161 10.04 -4.54 9.69
C VAL A 161 11.53 -4.29 9.49
N VAL A 162 12.31 -5.36 9.32
CA VAL A 162 13.69 -5.26 8.81
C VAL A 162 13.59 -5.00 7.31
N THR A 163 14.07 -3.84 6.91
CA THR A 163 13.92 -3.34 5.54
C THR A 163 14.76 -4.11 4.54
N VAL A 164 14.36 -4.08 3.27
CA VAL A 164 15.11 -4.69 2.16
C VAL A 164 16.53 -4.13 2.07
N ASP A 165 16.76 -2.84 2.35
CA ASP A 165 18.13 -2.28 2.36
C ASP A 165 18.99 -2.85 3.50
N GLU A 166 18.43 -3.05 4.69
CA GLU A 166 19.11 -3.74 5.78
C GLU A 166 19.44 -5.20 5.40
N LEU A 167 18.49 -5.90 4.78
CA LEU A 167 18.67 -7.28 4.35
C LEU A 167 19.68 -7.41 3.21
N ALA A 168 19.71 -6.46 2.28
CA ALA A 168 20.71 -6.38 1.23
C ALA A 168 22.12 -6.18 1.81
N ARG A 169 22.29 -5.24 2.76
CA ARG A 169 23.57 -5.05 3.48
C ARG A 169 24.03 -6.31 4.19
N LEU A 170 23.11 -7.04 4.81
CA LEU A 170 23.41 -8.32 5.47
C LEU A 170 23.81 -9.42 4.46
N LYS A 171 23.11 -9.54 3.32
CA LYS A 171 23.39 -10.52 2.26
C LYS A 171 24.73 -10.25 1.57
N LEU A 172 25.06 -8.98 1.32
CA LEU A 172 26.25 -8.55 0.56
C LEU A 172 27.54 -8.45 1.40
N CYS A 173 27.49 -8.68 2.71
CA CYS A 173 28.69 -8.69 3.55
C CYS A 173 29.67 -9.78 3.08
N LYS A 174 30.87 -9.41 2.61
CA LYS A 174 31.86 -10.34 2.02
C LYS A 174 32.45 -11.33 3.02
N GLN A 175 32.51 -10.97 4.30
CA GLN A 175 32.98 -11.87 5.35
C GLN A 175 31.88 -12.85 5.79
N THR A 176 31.65 -13.88 4.97
CA THR A 176 30.61 -14.91 5.12
C THR A 176 31.14 -16.27 5.58
N SER A 177 32.34 -16.37 6.13
CA SER A 177 32.97 -17.65 6.48
C SER A 177 32.97 -17.98 7.98
N ARG A 178 32.45 -17.08 8.83
CA ARG A 178 32.44 -17.31 10.27
C ARG A 178 31.18 -18.05 10.69
N GLU A 179 31.35 -19.24 11.26
CA GLU A 179 30.25 -20.03 11.80
C GLU A 179 29.48 -19.24 12.87
N VAL A 180 28.15 -19.33 12.80
CA VAL A 180 27.22 -18.76 13.79
C VAL A 180 26.51 -19.93 14.45
N SER A 181 26.32 -19.88 15.78
CA SER A 181 25.57 -20.91 16.49
C SER A 181 24.40 -20.33 17.28
N VAL A 182 23.26 -21.02 17.24
CA VAL A 182 22.01 -20.66 17.93
C VAL A 182 21.38 -21.94 18.46
N ASN A 183 21.14 -22.03 19.77
CA ASN A 183 20.57 -23.20 20.45
C ASN A 183 21.29 -24.52 20.06
N SER A 184 22.62 -24.50 20.05
CA SER A 184 23.49 -25.63 19.66
C SER A 184 23.46 -26.05 18.18
N GLU A 185 22.65 -25.43 17.33
CA GLU A 185 22.75 -25.56 15.88
C GLU A 185 23.88 -24.68 15.33
N ARG A 186 24.63 -25.17 14.35
CA ARG A 186 25.71 -24.44 13.66
C ARG A 186 25.31 -24.08 12.24
N PHE A 187 25.56 -22.84 11.87
CA PHE A 187 25.31 -22.27 10.55
C PHE A 187 26.63 -21.85 9.93
N LYS A 188 26.76 -22.03 8.60
CA LYS A 188 27.99 -21.68 7.89
C LYS A 188 28.34 -20.20 8.07
N ASN A 189 27.31 -19.35 8.11
CA ASN A 189 27.41 -17.92 8.35
C ASN A 189 26.06 -17.31 8.75
N PHE A 190 26.07 -16.00 8.96
CA PHE A 190 24.88 -15.23 9.31
C PHE A 190 23.75 -15.41 8.27
N TRP A 191 24.04 -15.35 6.96
CA TRP A 191 23.01 -15.49 5.93
C TRP A 191 22.45 -16.93 5.85
N ASP A 192 23.28 -17.93 6.14
CA ASP A 192 22.86 -19.32 6.27
C ASP A 192 21.86 -19.50 7.43
N LEU A 193 22.08 -18.83 8.56
CA LEU A 193 21.12 -18.74 9.66
C LEU A 193 19.81 -18.10 9.22
N MET A 194 19.88 -16.97 8.51
CA MET A 194 18.68 -16.29 8.02
C MET A 194 17.86 -17.22 7.13
N ARG A 195 18.47 -17.90 6.16
CA ARG A 195 17.75 -18.78 5.24
C ARG A 195 17.18 -20.04 5.90
N LYS A 196 17.98 -20.72 6.72
CA LYS A 196 17.59 -22.04 7.28
C LYS A 196 16.68 -21.94 8.50
N LYS A 197 16.73 -20.84 9.24
CA LYS A 197 16.00 -20.69 10.51
C LYS A 197 15.00 -19.55 10.50
N VAL A 198 15.33 -18.41 9.92
CA VAL A 198 14.44 -17.24 9.93
C VAL A 198 13.41 -17.33 8.80
N PHE A 199 13.87 -17.47 7.56
CA PHE A 199 13.02 -17.39 6.36
C PHE A 199 11.95 -18.48 6.30
N VAL A 200 12.25 -19.66 6.86
CA VAL A 200 11.32 -20.79 6.95
C VAL A 200 10.09 -20.46 7.81
N ASN A 201 10.22 -19.60 8.82
CA ASN A 201 9.17 -19.29 9.79
C ASN A 201 8.44 -17.97 9.49
N LEU A 202 8.82 -17.26 8.41
CA LEU A 202 8.28 -15.94 8.11
C LEU A 202 6.78 -15.92 7.78
N LYS A 203 6.22 -17.08 7.41
CA LYS A 203 4.80 -17.22 7.06
C LYS A 203 3.89 -17.59 8.24
N ASP A 204 4.44 -17.79 9.44
CA ASP A 204 3.71 -18.40 10.55
C ASP A 204 2.59 -17.52 11.15
N ARG A 205 2.76 -16.20 11.11
CA ARG A 205 1.88 -15.25 11.84
C ARG A 205 1.13 -14.25 10.97
N GLY A 206 1.55 -14.07 9.72
CA GLY A 206 1.01 -13.06 8.82
C GLY A 206 0.08 -13.63 7.76
N ARG A 207 -0.40 -12.74 6.91
CA ARG A 207 -1.12 -13.08 5.68
C ARG A 207 -0.55 -12.31 4.51
N MET A 208 -0.81 -12.80 3.29
CA MET A 208 -0.43 -12.09 2.08
C MET A 208 -1.05 -10.68 2.06
N PRO A 209 -0.24 -9.60 1.97
CA PRO A 209 -0.76 -8.25 1.85
C PRO A 209 -1.33 -8.02 0.44
N ILE A 210 -2.54 -8.53 0.18
CA ILE A 210 -3.15 -8.50 -1.16
C ILE A 210 -3.29 -7.09 -1.75
N ALA A 211 -3.44 -6.06 -0.92
CA ALA A 211 -3.48 -4.66 -1.32
C ALA A 211 -2.15 -4.15 -1.90
N PHE A 212 -1.04 -4.80 -1.57
CA PHE A 212 0.29 -4.46 -2.09
C PHE A 212 0.53 -5.03 -3.49
N LEU A 213 -0.13 -6.13 -3.87
CA LEU A 213 0.12 -6.82 -5.14
C LEU A 213 -0.16 -5.97 -6.39
N PRO A 214 -1.22 -5.14 -6.46
CA PRO A 214 -1.39 -4.20 -7.56
C PRO A 214 -0.23 -3.21 -7.73
N HIS A 215 0.47 -2.84 -6.65
CA HIS A 215 1.65 -1.97 -6.72
C HIS A 215 2.89 -2.72 -7.23
N LEU A 216 3.05 -4.01 -6.89
CA LEU A 216 4.08 -4.86 -7.50
C LEU A 216 3.85 -5.02 -9.01
N MET A 217 2.59 -5.20 -9.42
CA MET A 217 2.19 -5.28 -10.82
C MET A 217 2.52 -3.98 -11.56
N GLU A 218 2.21 -2.84 -10.97
CA GLU A 218 2.57 -1.53 -11.54
C GLU A 218 4.09 -1.37 -11.68
N LEU A 219 4.89 -1.85 -10.71
CA LEU A 219 6.36 -1.80 -10.82
C LEU A 219 6.85 -2.55 -12.07
N VAL A 220 6.28 -3.73 -12.35
CA VAL A 220 6.60 -4.50 -13.56
C VAL A 220 6.24 -3.73 -14.82
N GLU A 221 5.04 -3.12 -14.87
CA GLU A 221 4.61 -2.30 -16.01
C GLU A 221 5.52 -1.07 -16.20
N ARG A 222 5.92 -0.42 -15.10
CA ARG A 222 6.85 0.71 -15.10
C ARG A 222 8.24 0.32 -15.57
N TYR A 223 8.74 -0.86 -15.22
CA TYR A 223 10.03 -1.35 -15.71
C TYR A 223 10.08 -1.35 -17.25
N TYR A 224 9.11 -2.01 -17.89
CA TYR A 224 9.06 -2.10 -19.35
C TYR A 224 8.83 -0.74 -19.99
N TYR A 225 7.89 0.05 -19.46
CA TYR A 225 7.66 1.41 -19.95
C TYR A 225 8.92 2.27 -19.92
N LEU A 226 9.65 2.31 -18.80
CA LEU A 226 10.87 3.13 -18.67
C LEU A 226 11.99 2.60 -19.57
N LYS A 227 12.16 1.28 -19.66
CA LYS A 227 13.16 0.63 -20.51
C LYS A 227 12.92 0.92 -21.99
N ASP A 228 11.69 0.74 -22.47
CA ASP A 228 11.33 0.91 -23.89
C ASP A 228 11.41 2.38 -24.34
N ASN A 229 11.19 3.32 -23.42
CA ASN A 229 11.35 4.75 -23.66
C ASN A 229 12.80 5.25 -23.45
N GLY A 230 13.76 4.36 -23.20
CA GLY A 230 15.18 4.71 -23.04
C GLY A 230 15.47 5.61 -21.83
N LEU A 231 14.63 5.56 -20.79
CA LEU A 231 14.79 6.40 -19.60
C LEU A 231 15.83 5.82 -18.65
N LYS A 232 16.60 6.70 -17.99
CA LYS A 232 17.68 6.33 -17.08
C LYS A 232 17.20 5.42 -15.94
N PHE A 233 17.99 4.39 -15.59
CA PHE A 233 17.64 3.39 -14.58
C PHE A 233 17.40 3.98 -13.19
N GLU A 234 18.03 5.10 -12.86
CA GLU A 234 17.83 5.84 -11.62
C GLU A 234 16.37 6.32 -11.44
N GLN A 235 15.62 6.49 -12.54
CA GLN A 235 14.18 6.75 -12.46
C GLN A 235 13.43 5.51 -11.96
N PHE A 236 13.74 4.34 -12.51
CA PHE A 236 13.17 3.08 -12.04
C PHE A 236 13.57 2.78 -10.59
N LYS A 237 14.81 3.12 -10.20
CA LYS A 237 15.27 2.99 -8.81
C LYS A 237 14.43 3.81 -7.83
N LYS A 238 13.96 5.00 -8.23
CA LYS A 238 13.02 5.80 -7.42
C LYS A 238 11.68 5.11 -7.25
N GLU A 239 11.17 4.45 -8.29
CA GLU A 239 9.93 3.65 -8.20
C GLU A 239 10.08 2.47 -7.24
N ILE A 240 11.21 1.74 -7.30
CA ILE A 240 11.53 0.65 -6.35
C ILE A 240 11.54 1.18 -4.90
N ASN A 241 12.23 2.30 -4.67
CA ASN A 241 12.33 2.89 -3.33
C ASN A 241 10.96 3.36 -2.81
N ASN A 242 10.12 3.93 -3.67
CA ASN A 242 8.76 4.33 -3.31
C ASN A 242 7.88 3.11 -2.99
N LEU A 243 8.02 2.02 -3.75
CA LEU A 243 7.33 0.77 -3.49
C LEU A 243 7.71 0.19 -2.12
N PHE A 244 9.01 0.10 -1.81
CA PHE A 244 9.44 -0.44 -0.52
C PHE A 244 9.02 0.44 0.67
N ARG A 245 9.02 1.77 0.52
CA ARG A 245 8.46 2.66 1.55
C ARG A 245 7.00 2.31 1.85
N ARG A 246 6.18 2.10 0.81
CA ARG A 246 4.78 1.66 0.97
C ARG A 246 4.70 0.29 1.64
N LEU A 247 5.57 -0.65 1.29
CA LEU A 247 5.59 -1.98 1.91
C LEU A 247 5.76 -1.89 3.43
N TYR A 248 6.59 -0.97 3.91
CA TYR A 248 6.86 -0.83 5.35
C TYR A 248 5.72 -0.18 6.14
N ASP A 249 4.70 0.38 5.48
CA ASP A 249 3.48 0.88 6.12
C ASP A 249 2.52 -0.27 6.49
N TYR A 250 2.73 -1.47 5.96
CA TYR A 250 1.95 -2.67 6.30
C TYR A 250 2.33 -3.26 7.66
N ASN A 251 1.46 -4.13 8.18
CA ASN A 251 1.73 -4.87 9.42
C ASN A 251 3.00 -5.73 9.27
N LEU A 252 3.87 -5.70 10.29
CA LEU A 252 5.09 -6.49 10.39
C LEU A 252 4.92 -7.95 9.96
N ALA A 253 3.87 -8.62 10.47
CA ALA A 253 3.62 -10.02 10.17
C ALA A 253 3.26 -10.24 8.70
N ASP A 254 2.50 -9.33 8.09
CA ASP A 254 2.10 -9.41 6.68
C ASP A 254 3.28 -9.17 5.74
N VAL A 255 4.19 -8.25 6.11
CA VAL A 255 5.44 -8.04 5.36
C VAL A 255 6.36 -9.25 5.45
N ASN A 256 6.50 -9.83 6.65
CA ASN A 256 7.24 -11.07 6.84
C ASN A 256 6.63 -12.21 6.01
N PHE A 257 5.30 -12.35 5.97
CA PHE A 257 4.64 -13.34 5.12
C PHE A 257 5.01 -13.16 3.64
N LEU A 258 5.01 -11.93 3.14
CA LEU A 258 5.42 -11.64 1.77
C LEU A 258 6.89 -12.02 1.54
N TYR A 259 7.80 -11.62 2.43
CA TYR A 259 9.22 -11.99 2.35
C TYR A 259 9.44 -13.50 2.34
N GLY A 260 8.71 -14.24 3.17
CA GLY A 260 8.78 -15.70 3.28
C GLY A 260 8.07 -16.46 2.16
N THR A 261 7.42 -15.78 1.21
CA THR A 261 6.76 -16.45 0.09
C THR A 261 7.80 -17.08 -0.84
N ARG A 262 7.66 -18.38 -1.11
CA ARG A 262 8.63 -19.13 -1.92
C ARG A 262 8.52 -18.78 -3.40
N ILE A 263 9.66 -18.44 -4.00
CA ILE A 263 9.87 -18.19 -5.42
C ILE A 263 11.24 -18.76 -5.77
N GLU A 264 11.26 -19.95 -6.36
CA GLU A 264 12.50 -20.61 -6.76
C GLU A 264 12.86 -20.17 -8.18
N TYR A 265 14.00 -19.49 -8.35
CA TYR A 265 14.44 -19.01 -9.67
C TYR A 265 15.97 -19.06 -9.90
N LYS A 266 16.77 -19.22 -8.85
CA LYS A 266 18.21 -19.57 -8.94
C LYS A 266 18.56 -20.61 -7.88
N GLU A 267 19.68 -21.32 -8.04
CA GLU A 267 20.08 -22.43 -7.16
C GLU A 267 20.00 -22.12 -5.64
N ASN A 268 20.25 -20.87 -5.26
CA ASN A 268 20.32 -20.42 -3.87
C ASN A 268 19.27 -19.36 -3.50
N GLU A 269 18.36 -19.02 -4.42
CA GLU A 269 17.35 -17.97 -4.27
C GLU A 269 15.96 -18.60 -4.31
N GLN A 270 15.28 -18.55 -3.17
CA GLN A 270 14.08 -19.37 -2.91
C GLN A 270 12.91 -18.55 -2.37
N TYR A 271 13.11 -17.27 -2.07
CA TYR A 271 12.11 -16.43 -1.40
C TYR A 271 11.88 -15.14 -2.18
N MET A 272 10.68 -14.57 -2.07
CA MET A 272 10.34 -13.25 -2.62
C MET A 272 11.32 -12.17 -2.13
N LEU A 273 11.81 -12.30 -0.90
CA LEU A 273 12.84 -11.42 -0.38
C LEU A 273 14.13 -11.42 -1.24
N ASP A 274 14.52 -12.54 -1.85
CA ASP A 274 15.71 -12.57 -2.72
C ASP A 274 15.50 -11.69 -3.96
N VAL A 275 14.31 -11.74 -4.57
CA VAL A 275 13.91 -10.86 -5.69
C VAL A 275 13.93 -9.40 -5.25
N PHE A 276 13.42 -9.09 -4.06
CA PHE A 276 13.42 -7.73 -3.53
C PHE A 276 14.84 -7.21 -3.26
N ILE A 277 15.73 -8.05 -2.73
CA ILE A 277 17.13 -7.67 -2.55
C ILE A 277 17.78 -7.39 -3.90
N ALA A 278 17.55 -8.23 -4.92
CA ALA A 278 18.06 -7.99 -6.27
C ALA A 278 17.56 -6.65 -6.85
N LEU A 279 16.27 -6.34 -6.70
CA LEU A 279 15.70 -5.03 -7.09
C LEU A 279 16.39 -3.88 -6.33
N CYS A 280 16.63 -4.06 -5.04
CA CYS A 280 17.30 -3.09 -4.18
C CYS A 280 18.77 -2.87 -4.54
N THR A 281 19.47 -3.86 -5.10
CA THR A 281 20.92 -3.77 -5.37
C THR A 281 21.27 -3.55 -6.85
N ALA A 282 20.33 -3.77 -7.76
CA ALA A 282 20.57 -3.57 -9.20
C ALA A 282 20.94 -2.13 -9.55
N ASN A 283 21.80 -1.96 -10.54
CA ASN A 283 22.27 -0.68 -11.08
C ASN A 283 21.92 -0.47 -12.57
N SER A 284 21.37 -1.49 -13.23
CA SER A 284 21.00 -1.43 -14.64
C SER A 284 19.74 -2.27 -14.94
N TYR A 285 19.10 -1.99 -16.08
CA TYR A 285 17.95 -2.79 -16.53
C TYR A 285 18.33 -4.23 -16.87
N ASP A 286 19.55 -4.44 -17.39
CA ASP A 286 20.00 -5.78 -17.82
C ASP A 286 20.24 -6.71 -16.63
N GLU A 287 20.73 -6.17 -15.50
CA GLU A 287 20.93 -6.93 -14.27
C GLU A 287 19.65 -7.50 -13.66
N ILE A 288 18.51 -6.83 -13.83
CA ILE A 288 17.26 -7.14 -13.12
C ILE A 288 16.16 -7.70 -14.01
N ASN A 289 16.43 -7.84 -15.31
CA ASN A 289 15.42 -8.25 -16.29
C ASN A 289 14.81 -9.61 -15.96
N TYR A 290 15.64 -10.55 -15.49
CA TYR A 290 15.19 -11.89 -15.15
C TYR A 290 14.29 -11.88 -13.91
N GLU A 291 14.67 -11.15 -12.87
CA GLU A 291 13.92 -10.99 -11.63
C GLU A 291 12.55 -10.33 -11.86
N ILE A 292 12.46 -9.36 -12.78
CA ILE A 292 11.19 -8.76 -13.18
C ILE A 292 10.28 -9.78 -13.88
N GLN A 293 10.83 -10.63 -14.76
CA GLN A 293 10.06 -11.70 -15.38
C GLN A 293 9.56 -12.72 -14.36
N ILE A 294 10.41 -13.10 -13.39
CA ILE A 294 10.06 -14.01 -12.29
C ILE A 294 8.95 -13.41 -11.42
N LEU A 295 9.07 -12.13 -11.04
CA LEU A 295 8.03 -11.43 -10.28
C LEU A 295 6.71 -11.41 -11.06
N SER A 296 6.77 -11.11 -12.35
CA SER A 296 5.61 -11.08 -13.23
C SER A 296 4.94 -12.46 -13.37
N LYS A 297 5.73 -13.52 -13.49
CA LYS A 297 5.26 -14.91 -13.54
C LYS A 297 4.54 -15.26 -12.24
N TRP A 298 5.17 -14.98 -11.11
CA TRP A 298 4.60 -15.25 -9.79
C TRP A 298 3.29 -14.49 -9.57
N LEU A 299 3.21 -13.21 -9.95
CA LEU A 299 1.97 -12.43 -9.86
C LEU A 299 0.83 -13.08 -10.67
N PHE A 300 1.12 -13.52 -11.90
CA PHE A 300 0.15 -14.19 -12.76
C PHE A 300 -0.27 -15.58 -12.24
N GLU A 301 0.65 -16.33 -11.65
CA GLU A 301 0.35 -17.60 -10.98
C GLU A 301 -0.48 -17.41 -9.71
N PHE A 302 -0.24 -16.33 -8.96
CA PHE A 302 -1.03 -15.96 -7.79
C PHE A 302 -2.47 -15.58 -8.19
N SER A 303 -2.63 -14.77 -9.25
CA SER A 303 -3.93 -14.44 -9.81
C SER A 303 -3.80 -14.06 -11.29
N PRO A 304 -4.56 -14.68 -12.21
CA PRO A 304 -4.56 -14.30 -13.63
C PRO A 304 -4.93 -12.84 -13.91
N ASP A 305 -5.61 -12.18 -12.96
CA ASP A 305 -5.97 -10.76 -13.05
C ASP A 305 -4.77 -9.82 -12.80
N LEU A 306 -3.66 -10.34 -12.28
CA LEU A 306 -2.37 -9.66 -12.16
C LEU A 306 -1.48 -9.97 -13.36
N LYS A 307 -2.00 -9.71 -14.55
CA LYS A 307 -1.28 -9.84 -15.82
C LYS A 307 -0.84 -8.45 -16.32
N ALA A 308 0.44 -8.25 -16.58
CA ALA A 308 0.95 -7.04 -17.23
C ALA A 308 0.46 -6.94 -18.67
N THR A 309 0.30 -5.71 -19.14
CA THR A 309 -0.03 -5.43 -20.54
C THR A 309 1.18 -5.46 -21.47
N SER A 310 2.41 -5.50 -20.95
CA SER A 310 3.65 -5.47 -21.75
C SER A 310 3.77 -6.69 -22.68
N LYS A 311 4.20 -6.46 -23.93
CA LYS A 311 4.26 -7.51 -24.97
C LYS A 311 5.39 -8.51 -24.71
N GLU A 312 6.44 -8.05 -24.06
CA GLU A 312 7.67 -8.77 -23.72
C GLU A 312 7.41 -9.90 -22.72
N LEU A 313 6.30 -9.79 -21.95
CA LEU A 313 5.89 -10.77 -20.95
C LEU A 313 4.93 -11.84 -21.51
N GLN A 314 4.46 -11.72 -22.75
CA GLN A 314 3.62 -12.74 -23.37
C GLN A 314 4.20 -14.17 -23.28
N PRO A 315 5.51 -14.42 -23.55
CA PRO A 315 6.08 -15.76 -23.39
C PRO A 315 6.09 -16.23 -21.93
N VAL A 316 6.17 -15.31 -20.96
CA VAL A 316 6.17 -15.63 -19.52
C VAL A 316 4.80 -16.14 -19.06
N TYR A 317 3.73 -15.71 -19.72
CA TYR A 317 2.35 -16.09 -19.38
C TYR A 317 1.87 -17.37 -20.08
N GLN A 318 2.70 -18.01 -20.92
CA GLN A 318 2.38 -19.27 -21.55
C GLN A 318 2.47 -20.40 -20.51
N LYS A 319 1.33 -20.85 -19.99
CA LYS A 319 1.25 -22.13 -19.29
C LYS A 319 1.26 -23.27 -20.32
N PRO A 320 1.81 -24.46 -20.01
CA PRO A 320 1.43 -25.65 -20.78
C PRO A 320 -0.09 -25.74 -20.72
N GLU A 321 -0.73 -25.89 -21.88
CA GLU A 321 -2.17 -26.07 -22.00
C GLU A 321 -2.60 -27.28 -21.15
N GLU A 322 -3.03 -27.03 -19.91
CA GLU A 322 -4.17 -27.78 -19.42
C GLU A 322 -5.30 -27.43 -20.39
N ILE A 323 -5.68 -28.43 -21.19
CA ILE A 323 -6.94 -28.47 -21.93
C ILE A 323 -8.05 -28.36 -20.88
N GLY A 324 -8.29 -27.13 -20.47
CA GLY A 324 -9.31 -26.70 -19.54
C GLY A 324 -10.25 -25.82 -20.33
N VAL A 325 -10.93 -26.46 -21.29
CA VAL A 325 -12.13 -25.99 -21.96
C VAL A 325 -11.96 -24.56 -22.51
N ASP A 326 -11.74 -24.44 -23.82
CA ASP A 326 -12.42 -23.39 -24.57
C ASP A 326 -13.91 -23.53 -24.21
N SER A 327 -14.34 -22.83 -23.16
CA SER A 327 -15.73 -22.63 -22.89
C SER A 327 -16.11 -21.61 -23.93
N PRO A 328 -16.85 -21.97 -24.98
CA PRO A 328 -17.37 -20.97 -25.87
C PRO A 328 -18.21 -20.05 -25.00
N PHE A 329 -17.82 -18.78 -24.91
CA PHE A 329 -18.65 -17.72 -24.36
C PHE A 329 -19.11 -17.98 -22.90
N ILE A 330 -18.34 -17.56 -21.90
CA ILE A 330 -18.94 -17.33 -20.58
C ILE A 330 -20.01 -16.24 -20.77
N LYS A 331 -21.25 -16.70 -20.92
CA LYS A 331 -22.49 -15.99 -20.68
C LYS A 331 -22.25 -15.05 -19.51
N THR A 332 -22.21 -13.75 -19.78
CA THR A 332 -22.37 -12.79 -18.69
C THR A 332 -23.72 -13.08 -18.05
N ASP A 333 -23.73 -13.23 -16.73
CA ASP A 333 -24.96 -13.45 -15.97
C ASP A 333 -25.97 -12.34 -16.34
N ALA A 334 -27.12 -12.75 -16.90
CA ALA A 334 -28.16 -11.85 -17.37
C ALA A 334 -28.59 -10.90 -16.24
N PHE A 335 -28.58 -11.37 -14.99
CA PHE A 335 -28.85 -10.57 -13.81
C PHE A 335 -27.80 -9.47 -13.63
N VAL A 336 -26.51 -9.81 -13.69
CA VAL A 336 -25.41 -8.85 -13.53
C VAL A 336 -25.44 -7.80 -14.62
N ASN A 337 -25.69 -8.18 -15.87
CA ASN A 337 -25.81 -7.24 -16.97
C ASN A 337 -27.03 -6.33 -16.82
N CYS A 338 -28.17 -6.87 -16.39
CA CYS A 338 -29.37 -6.10 -16.08
C CYS A 338 -29.07 -5.05 -15.00
N CYS A 339 -28.37 -5.45 -13.94
CA CYS A 339 -27.98 -4.54 -12.87
C CYS A 339 -26.99 -3.48 -13.35
N LYS A 340 -25.98 -3.84 -14.16
CA LYS A 340 -25.07 -2.86 -14.79
C LYS A 340 -25.84 -1.87 -15.67
N MET A 341 -26.80 -2.34 -16.46
CA MET A 341 -27.64 -1.49 -17.30
C MET A 341 -28.41 -0.49 -16.43
N LEU A 342 -29.05 -0.94 -15.35
CA LEU A 342 -29.74 -0.07 -14.40
C LEU A 342 -28.80 0.95 -13.75
N VAL A 343 -27.65 0.52 -13.22
CA VAL A 343 -26.65 1.42 -12.63
C VAL A 343 -26.21 2.47 -13.66
N SER A 344 -25.92 2.04 -14.90
CA SER A 344 -25.50 2.95 -15.97
C SER A 344 -26.55 4.00 -16.32
N LEU A 345 -27.85 3.68 -16.23
CA LEU A 345 -28.93 4.63 -16.44
C LEU A 345 -28.99 5.71 -15.35
N PHE A 346 -28.49 5.44 -14.15
CA PHE A 346 -28.42 6.42 -13.06
C PHE A 346 -27.10 7.19 -12.99
N THR A 347 -26.02 6.67 -13.59
CA THR A 347 -24.68 7.25 -13.47
C THR A 347 -24.19 7.94 -14.75
N THR A 348 -24.78 7.63 -15.90
CA THR A 348 -24.41 8.25 -17.19
C THR A 348 -25.12 9.59 -17.35
N GLN A 349 -24.37 10.64 -17.69
CA GLN A 349 -24.96 11.93 -18.05
C GLN A 349 -25.41 11.89 -19.51
N PHE A 350 -26.73 11.82 -19.74
CA PHE A 350 -27.30 11.85 -21.08
C PHE A 350 -27.54 13.28 -21.55
N GLU A 351 -27.08 13.59 -22.75
CA GLU A 351 -27.42 14.84 -23.44
C GLU A 351 -28.76 14.65 -24.14
N LEU A 352 -29.70 15.54 -23.84
CA LEU A 352 -31.07 15.48 -24.36
C LEU A 352 -31.35 16.72 -25.21
N SER A 353 -31.92 16.51 -26.39
CA SER A 353 -32.34 17.59 -27.28
C SER A 353 -33.40 18.46 -26.60
N ILE A 354 -33.40 19.76 -26.91
CA ILE A 354 -34.37 20.74 -26.39
C ILE A 354 -35.81 20.37 -26.80
N PHE A 355 -35.95 19.60 -27.90
CA PHE A 355 -37.24 19.11 -28.39
C PHE A 355 -37.81 17.92 -27.60
N TYR A 356 -37.06 17.35 -26.65
CA TYR A 356 -37.56 16.28 -25.77
C TYR A 356 -38.04 16.80 -24.42
N THR A 357 -39.18 16.28 -23.97
CA THR A 357 -39.59 16.38 -22.57
C THR A 357 -38.59 15.60 -21.72
N ARG A 358 -37.85 16.29 -20.84
CA ARG A 358 -36.91 15.64 -19.92
C ARG A 358 -37.66 14.63 -19.04
N GLN A 359 -37.34 13.35 -19.21
CA GLN A 359 -37.88 12.30 -18.35
C GLN A 359 -36.93 12.10 -17.17
N VAL A 360 -37.43 12.39 -15.98
CA VAL A 360 -36.69 12.19 -14.73
C VAL A 360 -37.18 10.91 -14.10
N HIS A 361 -36.29 9.92 -14.00
CA HIS A 361 -36.57 8.70 -13.26
C HIS A 361 -35.79 8.71 -11.95
N SER A 362 -36.42 8.18 -10.90
CA SER A 362 -35.83 8.07 -9.58
C SER A 362 -35.85 6.63 -9.08
N LEU A 363 -34.76 6.23 -8.46
CA LEU A 363 -34.64 5.00 -7.67
C LEU A 363 -34.22 5.39 -6.27
N TRP A 364 -35.10 5.16 -5.30
CA TRP A 364 -34.90 5.56 -3.91
C TRP A 364 -34.53 7.06 -3.79
N ASP A 365 -33.29 7.39 -3.42
CA ASP A 365 -32.78 8.75 -3.28
C ASP A 365 -31.96 9.27 -4.47
N LYS A 366 -31.80 8.44 -5.51
CA LYS A 366 -31.10 8.75 -6.75
C LYS A 366 -32.08 9.11 -7.86
N LYS A 367 -31.70 10.07 -8.71
CA LYS A 367 -32.43 10.43 -9.93
C LYS A 367 -31.48 10.75 -11.06
N ASN A 368 -31.93 10.49 -12.29
CA ASN A 368 -31.24 10.93 -13.49
C ASN A 368 -32.23 11.37 -14.57
N ASN A 369 -31.77 12.23 -15.47
CA ASN A 369 -32.48 12.58 -16.69
C ASN A 369 -32.07 11.60 -17.78
N VAL A 370 -33.03 10.91 -18.37
CA VAL A 370 -32.79 9.85 -19.36
C VAL A 370 -33.54 10.13 -20.66
N PHE A 371 -33.12 9.45 -21.73
CA PHE A 371 -33.76 9.49 -23.04
C PHE A 371 -35.10 8.71 -23.03
N PRO A 372 -36.03 9.02 -23.95
CA PRO A 372 -37.40 8.48 -23.90
C PRO A 372 -37.51 6.95 -23.89
N GLU A 373 -36.66 6.25 -24.63
CA GLU A 373 -36.68 4.78 -24.72
C GLU A 373 -36.34 4.12 -23.37
N ALA A 374 -35.65 4.82 -22.47
CA ALA A 374 -35.38 4.34 -21.12
C ALA A 374 -36.66 4.22 -20.26
N TYR A 375 -37.75 4.91 -20.61
CA TYR A 375 -39.03 4.78 -19.91
C TYR A 375 -39.55 3.35 -19.91
N GLY A 376 -39.46 2.66 -21.05
CA GLY A 376 -39.87 1.27 -21.17
C GLY A 376 -39.05 0.36 -20.26
N ILE A 377 -37.73 0.62 -20.18
CA ILE A 377 -36.80 -0.11 -19.31
C ILE A 377 -37.21 0.05 -17.83
N PHE A 378 -37.45 1.28 -17.38
CA PHE A 378 -37.83 1.54 -15.99
C PHE A 378 -39.20 0.98 -15.63
N THR A 379 -40.16 1.03 -16.55
CA THR A 379 -41.52 0.51 -16.33
C THR A 379 -41.51 -1.00 -16.08
N ILE A 380 -40.60 -1.73 -16.72
CA ILE A 380 -40.42 -3.18 -16.54
C ILE A 380 -39.62 -3.47 -15.27
N LEU A 381 -38.48 -2.79 -15.06
CA LEU A 381 -37.52 -3.18 -14.03
C LEU A 381 -37.85 -2.65 -12.63
N LEU A 382 -38.35 -1.41 -12.48
CA LEU A 382 -38.58 -0.82 -11.16
C LEU A 382 -39.56 -1.63 -10.28
N PRO A 383 -40.70 -2.14 -10.79
CA PRO A 383 -41.61 -2.98 -9.99
C PRO A 383 -40.95 -4.28 -9.53
N LEU A 384 -40.11 -4.89 -10.38
CA LEU A 384 -39.40 -6.13 -10.05
C LEU A 384 -38.33 -5.93 -8.96
N ILE A 385 -37.66 -4.77 -8.99
CA ILE A 385 -36.71 -4.35 -7.96
C ILE A 385 -37.42 -4.10 -6.63
N ALA A 386 -38.54 -3.37 -6.65
CA ALA A 386 -39.34 -3.11 -5.45
C ALA A 386 -39.86 -4.41 -4.81
N ALA A 387 -40.21 -5.41 -5.63
CA ALA A 387 -40.66 -6.73 -5.19
C ALA A 387 -39.53 -7.72 -4.83
N ASN A 388 -38.24 -7.32 -4.95
CA ASN A 388 -37.07 -8.15 -4.67
C ASN A 388 -37.03 -9.48 -5.44
N LYS A 389 -37.25 -9.45 -6.76
CA LYS A 389 -37.33 -10.65 -7.62
C LYS A 389 -36.14 -10.77 -8.60
N PRO A 390 -34.95 -11.22 -8.16
CA PRO A 390 -33.74 -11.25 -9.00
C PRO A 390 -33.88 -12.13 -10.25
N LYS A 391 -34.48 -13.32 -10.14
CA LYS A 391 -34.71 -14.21 -11.30
C LYS A 391 -35.61 -13.60 -12.38
N ALA A 392 -36.58 -12.77 -11.98
CA ALA A 392 -37.46 -12.11 -12.93
C ALA A 392 -36.72 -10.99 -13.70
N LEU A 393 -35.66 -10.41 -13.13
CA LEU A 393 -34.83 -9.41 -13.80
C LEU A 393 -33.97 -10.01 -14.91
N GLU A 394 -33.57 -11.28 -14.78
CA GLU A 394 -32.86 -12.01 -15.83
C GLU A 394 -33.73 -12.14 -17.08
N THR A 395 -34.98 -12.61 -16.90
CA THR A 395 -35.94 -12.73 -18.01
C THR A 395 -36.30 -11.37 -18.59
N ALA A 396 -36.57 -10.39 -17.74
CA ALA A 396 -36.89 -9.03 -18.18
C ALA A 396 -35.74 -8.38 -18.95
N TYR A 397 -34.49 -8.68 -18.60
CA TYR A 397 -33.32 -8.15 -19.31
C TYR A 397 -33.28 -8.64 -20.77
N GLU A 398 -33.50 -9.93 -21.00
CA GLU A 398 -33.53 -10.49 -22.36
C GLU A 398 -34.64 -9.86 -23.21
N GLU A 399 -35.82 -9.67 -22.63
CA GLU A 399 -36.94 -8.96 -23.26
C GLU A 399 -36.59 -7.51 -23.58
N ILE A 400 -35.98 -6.78 -22.65
CA ILE A 400 -35.55 -5.39 -22.87
C ILE A 400 -34.50 -5.29 -23.98
N ILE A 401 -33.52 -6.20 -24.02
CA ILE A 401 -32.52 -6.21 -25.09
C ILE A 401 -33.18 -6.41 -26.45
N ARG A 402 -34.08 -7.39 -26.56
CA ARG A 402 -34.76 -7.76 -27.81
C ARG A 402 -35.77 -6.71 -28.27
N ASP A 403 -36.58 -6.19 -27.35
CA ASP A 403 -37.78 -5.43 -27.67
C ASP A 403 -37.58 -3.91 -27.54
N ILE A 404 -36.53 -3.45 -26.83
CA ILE A 404 -36.22 -2.03 -26.64
C ILE A 404 -34.85 -1.68 -27.24
N ILE A 405 -33.77 -2.32 -26.79
CA ILE A 405 -32.39 -1.88 -27.14
C ILE A 405 -32.05 -2.12 -28.62
N ILE A 406 -32.28 -3.33 -29.13
CA ILE A 406 -31.98 -3.66 -30.54
C ILE A 406 -32.82 -2.80 -31.51
N PRO A 407 -34.15 -2.64 -31.32
CA PRO A 407 -34.95 -1.76 -32.14
C PRO A 407 -34.49 -0.30 -32.06
N ALA A 408 -34.23 0.22 -30.84
CA ALA A 408 -33.77 1.58 -30.66
C ALA A 408 -32.45 1.84 -31.40
N ARG A 409 -31.48 0.92 -31.37
CA ARG A 409 -30.21 1.08 -32.10
C ARG A 409 -30.37 1.04 -33.62
N ARG A 410 -31.27 0.21 -34.14
CA ARG A 410 -31.52 0.07 -35.60
C ARG A 410 -32.35 1.21 -36.19
N ASP A 411 -33.01 2.00 -35.35
CA ASP A 411 -33.78 3.16 -35.80
C ASP A 411 -32.87 4.26 -36.35
N ASN A 412 -32.85 4.34 -37.69
CA ASN A 412 -32.18 5.37 -38.47
C ASN A 412 -33.18 6.39 -39.05
N SER A 413 -34.36 6.55 -38.43
CA SER A 413 -35.32 7.56 -38.88
C SER A 413 -34.72 8.96 -38.81
N TRP A 414 -35.14 9.83 -39.72
CA TRP A 414 -34.70 11.22 -39.80
C TRP A 414 -34.91 11.99 -38.48
N TYR A 415 -35.97 11.64 -37.74
CA TYR A 415 -36.28 12.20 -36.43
C TYR A 415 -35.26 11.77 -35.37
N THR A 416 -34.93 10.48 -35.31
CA THR A 416 -33.93 9.94 -34.38
C THR A 416 -32.53 10.44 -34.70
N TRP A 417 -32.19 10.59 -35.98
CA TRP A 417 -30.92 11.19 -36.42
C TRP A 417 -30.77 12.65 -35.95
N PHE A 418 -31.85 13.44 -35.94
CA PHE A 418 -31.81 14.85 -35.52
C PHE A 418 -31.82 15.03 -33.99
N THR A 419 -32.24 14.01 -33.23
CA THR A 419 -32.57 14.16 -31.81
C THR A 419 -31.72 13.31 -30.88
N ARG A 420 -31.07 12.23 -31.36
CA ARG A 420 -30.24 11.33 -30.56
C ARG A 420 -28.78 11.78 -30.53
N TYR A 421 -28.30 12.08 -29.32
CA TYR A 421 -26.90 12.47 -29.10
C TYR A 421 -25.92 11.29 -29.16
N PRO A 422 -24.63 11.55 -29.47
CA PRO A 422 -23.59 10.52 -29.51
C PRO A 422 -23.46 9.72 -28.22
N SER A 423 -23.71 10.34 -27.06
CA SER A 423 -23.67 9.69 -25.74
C SER A 423 -24.74 8.58 -25.61
N THR A 424 -25.96 8.83 -26.06
CA THR A 424 -27.05 7.85 -26.08
C THR A 424 -26.78 6.72 -27.07
N SER A 425 -26.29 7.04 -28.28
CA SER A 425 -25.92 6.05 -29.29
C SER A 425 -24.79 5.12 -28.80
N LYS A 426 -23.76 5.70 -28.18
CA LYS A 426 -22.67 4.95 -27.55
C LYS A 426 -23.20 4.06 -26.41
N TRP A 427 -24.09 4.57 -25.57
CA TRP A 427 -24.69 3.78 -24.49
C TRP A 427 -25.46 2.56 -25.03
N LEU A 428 -26.33 2.74 -26.03
CA LEU A 428 -27.09 1.64 -26.64
C LEU A 428 -26.16 0.56 -27.24
N GLU A 429 -25.08 0.98 -27.90
CA GLU A 429 -24.08 0.06 -28.42
C GLU A 429 -23.40 -0.76 -27.31
N LEU A 430 -22.98 -0.09 -26.23
CA LEU A 430 -22.30 -0.76 -25.12
C LEU A 430 -23.22 -1.70 -24.34
N VAL A 431 -24.50 -1.36 -24.18
CA VAL A 431 -25.50 -2.25 -23.58
C VAL A 431 -25.68 -3.50 -24.43
N GLN A 432 -25.92 -3.33 -25.74
CA GLN A 432 -26.12 -4.48 -26.64
C GLN A 432 -24.91 -5.42 -26.66
N ASN A 433 -23.69 -4.85 -26.63
CA ASN A 433 -22.45 -5.62 -26.67
C ASN A 433 -21.99 -6.11 -25.27
N CYS A 434 -22.75 -5.83 -24.20
CA CYS A 434 -22.39 -6.13 -22.81
C CYS A 434 -21.03 -5.52 -22.37
N LYS A 435 -20.70 -4.33 -22.87
CA LYS A 435 -19.44 -3.59 -22.65
C LYS A 435 -19.62 -2.33 -21.79
N LEU A 436 -20.57 -2.35 -20.87
CA LEU A 436 -20.84 -1.21 -19.95
C LEU A 436 -19.67 -0.86 -19.02
N ASN A 437 -18.71 -1.76 -18.85
CA ASN A 437 -17.44 -1.47 -18.17
C ASN A 437 -16.63 -0.37 -18.87
N GLU A 438 -16.80 -0.16 -20.18
CA GLU A 438 -16.17 0.95 -20.91
C GLU A 438 -16.73 2.33 -20.49
N LEU A 439 -17.90 2.36 -19.84
CA LEU A 439 -18.45 3.55 -19.17
C LEU A 439 -18.04 3.64 -17.70
N GLY A 440 -17.14 2.77 -17.23
CA GLY A 440 -16.76 2.66 -15.81
C GLY A 440 -17.84 2.03 -14.93
N VAL A 441 -18.85 1.39 -15.52
CA VAL A 441 -19.96 0.78 -14.78
C VAL A 441 -19.64 -0.68 -14.46
N HIS A 442 -19.67 -1.00 -13.17
CA HIS A 442 -19.42 -2.34 -12.66
C HIS A 442 -20.55 -2.77 -11.71
N TRP A 443 -20.60 -4.06 -11.43
CA TRP A 443 -21.51 -4.63 -10.45
C TRP A 443 -20.72 -5.52 -9.50
N PHE A 444 -20.78 -5.20 -8.21
CA PHE A 444 -20.11 -5.93 -7.15
C PHE A 444 -21.02 -6.05 -5.93
N GLU A 445 -20.83 -7.13 -5.18
CA GLU A 445 -21.50 -7.31 -3.89
C GLU A 445 -21.00 -6.25 -2.89
N PRO A 446 -21.90 -5.54 -2.18
CA PRO A 446 -21.52 -4.45 -1.27
C PRO A 446 -20.55 -4.86 -0.15
N GLU A 447 -20.64 -6.09 0.35
CA GLU A 447 -19.73 -6.60 1.38
C GLU A 447 -18.29 -6.71 0.85
N LEU A 448 -18.15 -7.14 -0.42
CA LEU A 448 -16.86 -7.18 -1.11
C LEU A 448 -16.31 -5.76 -1.29
N LEU A 449 -17.14 -4.83 -1.76
CA LEU A 449 -16.75 -3.42 -1.92
C LEU A 449 -16.29 -2.83 -0.59
N PHE A 450 -17.04 -3.04 0.48
CA PHE A 450 -16.71 -2.55 1.81
C PHE A 450 -15.36 -3.08 2.29
N ASN A 451 -15.14 -4.39 2.17
CA ASN A 451 -13.87 -5.02 2.54
C ASN A 451 -12.70 -4.48 1.70
N VAL A 452 -12.87 -4.32 0.39
CA VAL A 452 -11.84 -3.82 -0.51
C VAL A 452 -11.48 -2.36 -0.20
N LEU A 453 -12.48 -1.51 0.02
CA LEU A 453 -12.30 -0.10 0.34
C LEU A 453 -11.53 0.09 1.65
N GLN A 454 -11.73 -0.79 2.65
CA GLN A 454 -10.92 -0.79 3.87
C GLN A 454 -9.47 -1.24 3.66
N LEU A 455 -9.23 -2.09 2.67
CA LEU A 455 -7.89 -2.59 2.34
C LEU A 455 -7.15 -1.69 1.36
N PHE A 456 -7.84 -0.78 0.67
CA PHE A 456 -7.26 0.06 -0.36
C PHE A 456 -6.27 1.06 0.23
N ASP A 457 -4.99 0.81 -0.01
CA ASP A 457 -3.92 1.66 0.50
C ASP A 457 -3.72 2.88 -0.40
N THR A 458 -3.90 4.07 0.19
CA THR A 458 -3.66 5.33 -0.50
C THR A 458 -3.09 6.37 0.44
N ASN A 459 -2.01 7.02 -0.02
CA ASN A 459 -1.40 8.17 0.64
C ASN A 459 -2.12 9.48 0.30
N ASN A 460 -3.14 9.46 -0.58
CA ASN A 460 -3.89 10.64 -0.95
C ASN A 460 -5.02 10.90 0.08
N PRO A 461 -4.96 12.00 0.86
CA PRO A 461 -5.95 12.28 1.90
C PRO A 461 -7.36 12.55 1.35
N LEU A 462 -7.47 13.12 0.15
CA LEU A 462 -8.77 13.35 -0.50
C LEU A 462 -9.43 12.03 -0.91
N VAL A 463 -8.65 11.09 -1.44
CA VAL A 463 -9.16 9.75 -1.79
C VAL A 463 -9.59 9.01 -0.52
N ARG A 464 -8.78 9.06 0.55
CA ARG A 464 -9.12 8.47 1.85
C ARG A 464 -10.41 9.02 2.44
N MET A 465 -10.60 10.34 2.38
CA MET A 465 -11.86 10.99 2.82
C MET A 465 -13.06 10.48 2.03
N ARG A 466 -12.93 10.39 0.70
CA ARG A 466 -14.02 9.88 -0.16
C ARG A 466 -14.30 8.40 0.09
N ILE A 467 -13.29 7.59 0.39
CA ILE A 467 -13.46 6.19 0.81
C ILE A 467 -14.26 6.14 2.11
N ASN A 468 -13.88 6.93 3.12
CA ASN A 468 -14.60 6.95 4.40
C ASN A 468 -16.07 7.37 4.23
N HIS A 469 -16.35 8.38 3.41
CA HIS A 469 -17.73 8.77 3.08
C HIS A 469 -18.50 7.65 2.39
N LEU A 470 -17.87 6.93 1.44
CA LEU A 470 -18.53 5.80 0.79
C LEU A 470 -18.80 4.63 1.75
N LEU A 471 -17.86 4.33 2.65
CA LEU A 471 -18.05 3.33 3.70
C LEU A 471 -19.21 3.70 4.63
N ASP A 472 -19.28 4.98 5.05
CA ASP A 472 -20.42 5.52 5.80
C ASP A 472 -21.74 5.39 5.02
N ASP A 473 -21.76 5.73 3.74
CA ASP A 473 -22.95 5.61 2.88
C ASP A 473 -23.40 4.15 2.73
N ILE A 474 -22.47 3.18 2.68
CA ILE A 474 -22.77 1.74 2.65
C ILE A 474 -23.42 1.32 3.98
N ILE A 475 -22.82 1.70 5.12
CA ILE A 475 -23.39 1.42 6.45
C ILE A 475 -24.79 2.02 6.57
N GLN A 476 -24.95 3.30 6.20
CA GLN A 476 -26.24 3.97 6.24
C GLN A 476 -27.26 3.23 5.36
N THR A 477 -26.88 2.79 4.16
CA THR A 477 -27.75 2.02 3.25
C THR A 477 -28.23 0.72 3.88
N TYR A 478 -27.32 -0.03 4.49
CA TYR A 478 -27.63 -1.33 5.08
C TYR A 478 -28.34 -1.24 6.44
N ALA A 479 -28.29 -0.07 7.09
CA ALA A 479 -29.10 0.24 8.27
C ALA A 479 -30.57 0.54 7.95
N GLN A 480 -30.95 0.66 6.68
CA GLN A 480 -32.33 0.95 6.28
C GLN A 480 -33.16 -0.32 6.14
N ASN A 481 -34.44 -0.21 6.51
CA ASN A 481 -35.46 -1.22 6.23
C ASN A 481 -35.91 -1.14 4.75
N GLN A 482 -35.04 -1.59 3.85
CA GLN A 482 -35.29 -1.77 2.42
C GLN A 482 -34.91 -3.19 1.98
N ASN A 483 -35.41 -3.63 0.82
CA ASN A 483 -35.03 -4.93 0.29
C ASN A 483 -33.56 -4.96 -0.17
N GLU A 484 -32.96 -6.15 -0.17
CA GLU A 484 -31.52 -6.32 -0.44
C GLU A 484 -31.11 -5.84 -1.84
N LEU A 485 -31.89 -6.14 -2.86
CA LEU A 485 -31.59 -5.70 -4.22
C LEU A 485 -31.57 -4.16 -4.35
N MET A 486 -32.48 -3.47 -3.67
CA MET A 486 -32.52 -2.01 -3.62
C MET A 486 -31.28 -1.43 -2.95
N LYS A 487 -30.84 -2.05 -1.84
CA LYS A 487 -29.59 -1.67 -1.14
C LYS A 487 -28.38 -1.87 -2.05
N GLN A 488 -28.27 -3.04 -2.70
CA GLN A 488 -27.18 -3.35 -3.63
C GLN A 488 -27.10 -2.38 -4.80
N LEU A 489 -28.24 -2.03 -5.41
CA LEU A 489 -28.30 -1.04 -6.49
C LEU A 489 -27.83 0.34 -6.02
N ARG A 490 -28.31 0.82 -4.88
CA ARG A 490 -27.88 2.12 -4.33
C ARG A 490 -26.37 2.15 -4.10
N VAL A 491 -25.81 1.10 -3.49
CA VAL A 491 -24.36 1.00 -3.26
C VAL A 491 -23.58 0.99 -4.57
N ASN A 492 -24.01 0.25 -5.60
CA ASN A 492 -23.31 0.19 -6.88
C ASN A 492 -23.39 1.52 -7.67
N ILE A 493 -24.48 2.28 -7.54
CA ILE A 493 -24.58 3.64 -8.07
C ILE A 493 -23.57 4.56 -7.38
N LEU A 494 -23.54 4.56 -6.03
CA LEU A 494 -22.58 5.35 -5.25
C LEU A 494 -21.13 4.97 -5.54
N PHE A 495 -20.85 3.67 -5.69
CA PHE A 495 -19.53 3.18 -6.04
C PHE A 495 -19.10 3.63 -7.43
N THR A 496 -20.00 3.62 -8.41
CA THR A 496 -19.71 4.11 -9.77
C THR A 496 -19.44 5.62 -9.77
N GLU A 497 -20.23 6.41 -9.04
CA GLU A 497 -19.98 7.85 -8.83
C GLU A 497 -18.62 8.08 -8.16
N PHE A 498 -18.26 7.25 -7.17
CA PHE A 498 -16.95 7.27 -6.53
C PHE A 498 -15.82 7.00 -7.52
N LEU A 499 -15.91 5.91 -8.31
CA LEU A 499 -14.94 5.53 -9.34
C LEU A 499 -14.72 6.65 -10.37
N ASN A 500 -15.80 7.29 -10.83
CA ASN A 500 -15.73 8.36 -11.82
C ASN A 500 -14.96 9.59 -11.34
N GLY A 501 -14.87 9.81 -10.03
CA GLY A 501 -14.03 10.87 -9.47
C GLY A 501 -12.59 10.45 -9.15
N LEU A 502 -12.19 9.21 -9.36
CA LEU A 502 -10.80 8.77 -9.12
C LEU A 502 -9.93 9.05 -10.34
N SER A 503 -8.61 9.18 -10.13
CA SER A 503 -7.66 9.14 -11.24
C SER A 503 -7.59 7.73 -11.84
N GLU A 504 -7.18 7.65 -13.11
CA GLU A 504 -7.05 6.36 -13.83
C GLU A 504 -6.22 5.35 -13.06
N HIS A 505 -5.10 5.82 -12.48
CA HIS A 505 -4.21 5.03 -11.66
C HIS A 505 -4.93 4.41 -10.44
N HIS A 506 -5.62 5.22 -9.64
CA HIS A 506 -6.35 4.71 -8.47
C HIS A 506 -7.49 3.77 -8.86
N ARG A 507 -8.21 4.08 -9.96
CA ARG A 507 -9.30 3.26 -10.48
C ARG A 507 -8.81 1.87 -10.87
N THR A 508 -7.73 1.78 -11.65
CA THR A 508 -7.14 0.51 -12.07
C THR A 508 -6.66 -0.31 -10.88
N HIS A 509 -6.01 0.32 -9.90
CA HIS A 509 -5.54 -0.37 -8.68
C HIS A 509 -6.70 -0.92 -7.86
N LEU A 510 -7.76 -0.13 -7.67
CA LEU A 510 -8.92 -0.55 -6.91
C LEU A 510 -9.63 -1.72 -7.61
N LEU A 511 -9.84 -1.64 -8.93
CA LEU A 511 -10.46 -2.72 -9.69
C LEU A 511 -9.62 -4.00 -9.67
N ARG A 512 -8.27 -3.90 -9.74
CA ARG A 512 -7.38 -5.06 -9.54
C ARG A 512 -7.56 -5.65 -8.14
N LEU A 513 -7.59 -4.82 -7.10
CA LEU A 513 -7.75 -5.26 -5.71
C LEU A 513 -9.10 -5.95 -5.45
N ILE A 514 -10.20 -5.47 -6.07
CA ILE A 514 -11.52 -6.11 -5.96
C ILE A 514 -11.44 -7.57 -6.39
N LYS A 515 -10.76 -7.86 -7.50
CA LYS A 515 -10.65 -9.22 -8.05
C LYS A 515 -9.78 -10.15 -7.20
N LEU A 516 -8.88 -9.60 -6.38
CA LEU A 516 -8.05 -10.38 -5.45
C LEU A 516 -8.77 -10.74 -4.15
N CYS A 517 -9.88 -10.07 -3.84
CA CYS A 517 -10.60 -10.29 -2.59
C CYS A 517 -11.60 -11.45 -2.71
N ASN A 518 -11.67 -12.30 -1.69
CA ASN A 518 -12.62 -13.40 -1.62
C ASN A 518 -13.98 -12.93 -1.07
N LEU A 519 -15.06 -13.21 -1.81
CA LEU A 519 -16.42 -12.79 -1.47
C LEU A 519 -16.94 -13.41 -0.17
N ASP A 520 -16.76 -14.71 0.04
CA ASP A 520 -17.27 -15.42 1.22
C ASP A 520 -16.64 -14.90 2.51
N THR A 521 -15.35 -14.59 2.45
CA THR A 521 -14.61 -13.96 3.53
C THR A 521 -15.11 -12.54 3.80
N ALA A 522 -15.44 -11.78 2.74
CA ALA A 522 -15.98 -10.44 2.89
C ALA A 522 -17.39 -10.45 3.52
N LYS A 523 -18.27 -11.36 3.07
CA LYS A 523 -19.61 -11.56 3.64
C LYS A 523 -19.56 -11.96 5.11
N SER A 524 -18.77 -12.97 5.47
CA SER A 524 -18.63 -13.42 6.85
C SER A 524 -18.04 -12.37 7.80
N LYS A 525 -17.24 -11.42 7.29
CA LYS A 525 -16.63 -10.34 8.08
C LYS A 525 -17.36 -9.00 8.00
N PHE A 526 -18.46 -8.90 7.25
CA PHE A 526 -19.07 -7.62 6.92
C PHE A 526 -19.45 -6.78 8.15
N LEU A 527 -20.17 -7.36 9.12
CA LEU A 527 -20.55 -6.65 10.35
C LEU A 527 -19.34 -6.26 11.21
N ASN A 528 -18.34 -7.14 11.31
CA ASN A 528 -17.09 -6.87 12.01
C ASN A 528 -16.33 -5.70 11.35
N ASN A 529 -16.31 -5.67 10.02
CA ASN A 529 -15.70 -4.61 9.24
C ASN A 529 -16.43 -3.27 9.44
N CYS A 530 -17.78 -3.28 9.45
CA CYS A 530 -18.59 -2.10 9.75
C CYS A 530 -18.30 -1.56 11.15
N THR A 531 -18.23 -2.46 12.15
CA THR A 531 -17.89 -2.13 13.53
C THR A 531 -16.51 -1.50 13.66
N LYS A 532 -15.52 -2.07 12.97
CA LYS A 532 -14.17 -1.54 12.94
C LYS A 532 -14.15 -0.13 12.35
N HIS A 533 -14.84 0.10 11.23
CA HIS A 533 -14.94 1.41 10.59
C HIS A 533 -15.61 2.45 11.52
N ILE A 534 -16.74 2.11 12.13
CA ILE A 534 -17.44 2.99 13.08
C ILE A 534 -16.54 3.38 14.25
N ASN A 535 -15.86 2.39 14.87
CA ASN A 535 -14.92 2.66 15.96
C ASN A 535 -13.76 3.57 15.50
N GLU A 536 -13.26 3.40 14.28
CA GLU A 536 -12.20 4.25 13.70
C GLU A 536 -12.69 5.70 13.45
N GLN A 537 -13.90 5.90 12.93
CA GLN A 537 -14.48 7.24 12.73
C GLN A 537 -14.72 7.96 14.06
N ILE A 538 -15.15 7.23 15.09
CA ILE A 538 -15.35 7.78 16.43
C ILE A 538 -14.01 8.17 17.06
N ALA A 539 -13.00 7.32 16.96
CA ALA A 539 -11.67 7.62 17.49
C ALA A 539 -11.08 8.89 16.85
N GLN A 540 -11.25 9.06 15.53
CA GLN A 540 -10.84 10.28 14.81
C GLN A 540 -11.63 11.52 15.26
N SER A 541 -12.90 11.36 15.62
CA SER A 541 -13.75 12.47 16.12
C SER A 541 -13.45 12.87 17.57
N GLY A 542 -12.76 12.01 18.32
CA GLY A 542 -12.28 12.24 19.68
C GLY A 542 -10.92 12.93 19.79
N GLU A 543 -10.12 12.96 18.72
CA GLU A 543 -8.89 13.74 18.64
C GLU A 543 -9.24 15.23 18.48
N SER A 544 -9.38 15.94 19.59
CA SER A 544 -9.58 17.39 19.59
C SER A 544 -8.41 18.09 18.90
N THR A 545 -8.72 18.94 17.92
CA THR A 545 -7.90 20.07 17.48
C THR A 545 -7.89 21.13 18.59
N GLU A 546 -7.35 20.79 19.76
CA GLU A 546 -6.94 21.80 20.72
C GLU A 546 -5.51 22.20 20.35
N SER A 547 -5.38 23.32 19.64
CA SER A 547 -4.21 24.16 19.72
C SER A 547 -4.11 24.74 21.14
N SER A 548 -3.86 23.89 22.14
CA SER A 548 -3.40 24.34 23.44
C SER A 548 -1.89 24.45 23.36
N SER A 549 -1.40 25.68 23.50
CA SER A 549 0.01 26.03 23.61
C SER A 549 0.58 25.53 24.94
N CYS A 550 0.59 24.21 25.15
CA CYS A 550 1.28 23.57 26.25
C CYS A 550 2.46 22.79 25.67
N PHE A 551 3.67 23.30 25.93
CA PHE A 551 4.96 22.81 25.43
C PHE A 551 5.30 21.34 25.78
N PHE A 552 4.42 20.60 26.47
CA PHE A 552 4.62 19.20 26.87
C PHE A 552 3.36 18.30 26.82
N SER A 553 2.34 18.61 26.01
CA SER A 553 1.30 17.63 25.70
C SER A 553 1.76 16.74 24.54
N ARG A 554 2.36 15.58 24.86
CA ARG A 554 2.43 14.46 23.90
C ARG A 554 1.01 14.25 23.36
N PRO A 555 0.78 14.20 22.03
CA PRO A 555 -0.45 13.62 21.54
C PRO A 555 -0.43 12.17 22.02
N ARG A 556 -1.26 11.86 23.03
CA ARG A 556 -1.63 10.48 23.29
C ARG A 556 -2.35 10.06 22.02
N LYS A 557 -1.66 9.36 21.12
CA LYS A 557 -2.33 8.39 20.25
C LYS A 557 -3.05 7.48 21.24
N LEU A 558 -4.35 7.73 21.44
CA LEU A 558 -5.20 6.83 22.18
C LEU A 558 -5.01 5.49 21.47
N ASP A 559 -4.49 4.48 22.18
CA ASP A 559 -4.57 3.11 21.70
C ASP A 559 -5.98 2.90 21.16
N ARG A 560 -6.13 2.33 19.97
CA ARG A 560 -7.41 2.13 19.26
C ARG A 560 -8.43 1.47 20.22
N VAL A 561 -9.14 2.28 21.00
CA VAL A 561 -10.09 1.77 21.98
C VAL A 561 -11.24 1.23 21.16
N LYS A 562 -11.46 -0.08 21.23
CA LYS A 562 -12.69 -0.69 20.74
C LYS A 562 -13.81 -0.22 21.66
N ILE A 563 -14.46 0.88 21.29
CA ILE A 563 -15.55 1.49 22.06
C ILE A 563 -16.77 0.57 22.01
N PHE A 564 -17.10 0.08 20.81
CA PHE A 564 -18.19 -0.86 20.61
C PHE A 564 -17.69 -2.26 20.27
N ASN A 565 -18.41 -3.26 20.78
CA ASN A 565 -18.22 -4.67 20.44
C ASN A 565 -19.54 -5.26 19.94
N LEU A 566 -19.45 -6.09 18.91
CA LEU A 566 -20.57 -6.89 18.42
C LEU A 566 -20.95 -7.95 19.46
N THR A 567 -22.25 -8.12 19.67
CA THR A 567 -22.81 -9.22 20.44
C THR A 567 -23.35 -10.29 19.48
N GLU A 568 -23.41 -11.55 19.91
CA GLU A 568 -23.87 -12.68 19.08
C GLU A 568 -25.33 -12.53 18.59
N LYS A 569 -26.09 -11.60 19.19
CA LYS A 569 -27.50 -11.36 18.85
C LYS A 569 -27.69 -10.46 17.63
N VAL A 570 -26.66 -9.74 17.21
CA VAL A 570 -26.72 -8.80 16.08
C VAL A 570 -26.64 -9.57 14.76
N LYS A 571 -27.67 -9.44 13.93
CA LYS A 571 -27.79 -10.19 12.66
C LYS A 571 -27.56 -9.32 11.42
N ASP A 572 -27.74 -8.01 11.55
CA ASP A 572 -27.68 -7.05 10.45
C ASP A 572 -27.18 -5.69 10.94
N VAL A 573 -26.95 -4.76 10.01
CA VAL A 573 -26.43 -3.42 10.30
C VAL A 573 -27.47 -2.57 11.05
N GLU A 574 -28.76 -2.75 10.79
CA GLU A 574 -29.83 -2.02 11.49
C GLU A 574 -29.82 -2.33 13.00
N SER A 575 -29.88 -3.62 13.36
CA SER A 575 -29.77 -4.09 14.74
C SER A 575 -28.44 -3.72 15.39
N MET A 576 -27.34 -3.67 14.62
CA MET A 576 -26.04 -3.20 15.08
C MET A 576 -26.07 -1.73 15.51
N ILE A 577 -26.65 -0.82 14.68
CA ILE A 577 -26.73 0.60 15.00
C ILE A 577 -27.64 0.85 16.21
N VAL A 578 -28.75 0.10 16.32
CA VAL A 578 -29.63 0.17 17.51
C VAL A 578 -28.87 -0.26 18.76
N GLU A 579 -28.14 -1.37 18.71
CA GLU A 579 -27.34 -1.86 19.83
C GLU A 579 -26.23 -0.88 20.24
N TYR A 580 -25.57 -0.21 19.29
CA TYR A 580 -24.57 0.81 19.64
C TYR A 580 -25.18 2.04 20.31
N LYS A 581 -26.39 2.43 19.92
CA LYS A 581 -27.15 3.48 20.62
C LYS A 581 -27.54 3.07 22.05
N THR A 582 -27.84 1.79 22.31
CA THR A 582 -28.15 1.31 23.67
C THR A 582 -26.90 1.08 24.54
N GLN A 583 -25.75 0.80 23.91
CA GLN A 583 -24.46 0.70 24.60
C GLN A 583 -23.89 2.06 24.99
N LEU A 584 -24.11 3.11 24.17
CA LEU A 584 -23.48 4.42 24.36
C LEU A 584 -23.67 5.00 25.78
N PRO A 585 -24.87 5.03 26.39
CA PRO A 585 -25.05 5.58 27.74
C PRO A 585 -24.38 4.75 28.85
N LYS A 586 -23.98 3.51 28.55
CA LYS A 586 -23.30 2.61 29.50
C LYS A 586 -21.79 2.77 29.46
N LEU A 587 -21.25 3.48 28.47
CA LEU A 587 -19.83 3.72 28.32
C LEU A 587 -19.43 4.95 29.12
N SER A 588 -18.35 4.85 29.90
CA SER A 588 -17.79 6.00 30.63
C SER A 588 -17.00 6.90 29.68
N VAL A 589 -17.72 7.70 28.87
CA VAL A 589 -17.16 8.64 27.89
C VAL A 589 -17.44 10.08 28.34
N GLU A 590 -16.59 11.03 27.96
CA GLU A 590 -16.83 12.45 28.28
C GLU A 590 -18.11 12.97 27.58
N PRO A 591 -18.92 13.84 28.22
CA PRO A 591 -20.22 14.27 27.66
C PRO A 591 -20.13 14.86 26.25
N ARG A 592 -19.10 15.67 25.95
CA ARG A 592 -18.89 16.24 24.60
C ARG A 592 -18.57 15.18 23.55
N GLN A 593 -17.85 14.12 23.94
CA GLN A 593 -17.55 13.01 23.06
C GLN A 593 -18.78 12.12 22.86
N GLU A 594 -19.56 11.90 23.92
CA GLU A 594 -20.84 11.19 23.86
C GLU A 594 -21.82 11.86 22.89
N GLU A 595 -21.99 13.18 22.94
CA GLU A 595 -22.83 13.95 22.00
C GLU A 595 -22.37 13.76 20.55
N ARG A 596 -21.06 13.82 20.27
CA ARG A 596 -20.51 13.61 18.92
C ARG A 596 -20.75 12.18 18.42
N ILE A 597 -20.54 11.18 19.28
CA ILE A 597 -20.77 9.78 18.95
C ILE A 597 -22.26 9.55 18.68
N SER A 598 -23.13 10.10 19.53
CA SER A 598 -24.57 10.05 19.37
C SER A 598 -25.00 10.67 18.05
N ALA A 599 -24.51 11.87 17.71
CA ALA A 599 -24.79 12.53 16.44
C ALA A 599 -24.34 11.70 15.22
N TYR A 600 -23.16 11.07 15.29
CA TYR A 600 -22.68 10.17 14.24
C TYR A 600 -23.55 8.92 14.08
N LEU A 601 -23.90 8.24 15.18
CA LEU A 601 -24.78 7.06 15.15
C LEU A 601 -26.22 7.41 14.72
N LEU A 602 -26.70 8.61 15.08
CA LEU A 602 -27.97 9.14 14.61
C LEU A 602 -27.95 9.34 13.09
N LYS A 603 -26.89 9.95 12.54
CA LYS A 603 -26.70 10.10 11.10
C LYS A 603 -26.70 8.75 10.38
N MET A 604 -25.98 7.75 10.90
CA MET A 604 -25.93 6.41 10.30
C MET A 604 -27.29 5.69 10.30
N GLY A 605 -28.11 5.92 11.32
CA GLY A 605 -29.47 5.35 11.40
C GLY A 605 -30.57 6.21 10.79
N GLN A 606 -30.25 7.39 10.25
CA GLN A 606 -31.26 8.31 9.76
C GLN A 606 -31.92 7.76 8.48
N PRO A 607 -33.26 7.83 8.32
CA PRO A 607 -33.95 7.37 7.13
C PRO A 607 -33.46 8.06 5.85
N ILE A 608 -33.10 7.27 4.84
CA ILE A 608 -32.76 7.80 3.51
C ILE A 608 -34.07 8.15 2.77
N LEU A 609 -34.32 9.45 2.63
CA LEU A 609 -35.51 9.96 1.96
C LEU A 609 -35.49 9.72 0.45
N THR A 610 -36.62 9.30 -0.10
CA THR A 610 -36.79 9.19 -1.55
C THR A 610 -36.72 10.56 -2.24
N VAL A 611 -36.48 10.58 -3.54
CA VAL A 611 -36.47 11.84 -4.33
C VAL A 611 -37.77 12.63 -4.14
N THR A 612 -38.92 11.95 -4.18
CA THR A 612 -40.23 12.59 -3.99
C THR A 612 -40.42 13.13 -2.57
N GLN A 613 -39.91 12.43 -1.55
CA GLN A 613 -39.91 12.92 -0.17
C GLN A 613 -38.99 14.13 0.01
N LYS A 614 -37.79 14.12 -0.60
CA LYS A 614 -36.86 15.25 -0.58
C LYS A 614 -37.46 16.48 -1.26
N GLU A 615 -38.16 16.31 -2.38
CA GLU A 615 -38.82 17.42 -3.09
C GLU A 615 -40.01 17.96 -2.30
N LYS A 616 -40.82 17.10 -1.67
CA LYS A 616 -41.87 17.53 -0.75
C LYS A 616 -41.30 18.30 0.44
N ALA A 617 -40.21 17.82 1.04
CA ALA A 617 -39.55 18.47 2.17
C ALA A 617 -38.94 19.85 1.80
N LYS A 618 -38.38 19.98 0.59
CA LYS A 618 -37.88 21.27 0.08
C LYS A 618 -39.01 22.27 -0.22
N ASN A 619 -40.14 21.78 -0.72
CA ASN A 619 -41.27 22.62 -1.10
C ASN A 619 -42.18 22.98 0.08
N SER A 620 -42.10 22.24 1.18
CA SER A 620 -42.70 22.61 2.46
C SER A 620 -41.82 23.63 3.17
N SER A 621 -42.12 24.92 3.02
CA SER A 621 -41.53 26.06 3.75
C SER A 621 -41.96 26.12 5.22
N ARG A 622 -41.98 24.98 5.93
CA ARG A 622 -42.12 24.91 7.38
C ARG A 622 -40.79 24.47 7.99
N PRO A 623 -40.36 25.05 9.13
CA PRO A 623 -39.18 24.57 9.84
C PRO A 623 -39.39 23.08 10.14
N ILE A 624 -38.38 22.28 9.82
CA ILE A 624 -38.38 20.83 9.94
C ILE A 624 -38.65 20.50 11.42
N LEU A 625 -39.85 19.99 11.70
CA LEU A 625 -40.11 19.25 12.93
C LEU A 625 -39.20 18.03 12.90
N ASP A 626 -38.26 17.95 13.83
CA ASP A 626 -37.62 16.68 14.15
C ASP A 626 -38.71 15.70 14.60
N TYR A 627 -38.55 14.40 14.33
CA TYR A 627 -39.57 13.38 14.63
C TYR A 627 -39.89 13.24 16.13
N ILE A 628 -39.19 13.99 17.00
CA ILE A 628 -39.37 14.06 18.46
C ILE A 628 -39.96 15.42 18.90
N GLY A 629 -40.24 16.37 18.00
CA GLY A 629 -40.97 17.59 18.35
C GLY A 629 -40.20 18.58 19.24
N LEU A 630 -38.88 18.69 19.07
CA LEU A 630 -38.09 19.77 19.68
C LEU A 630 -37.59 20.74 18.59
N TYR A 631 -37.74 22.03 18.87
CA TYR A 631 -37.31 23.12 18.00
C TYR A 631 -35.78 23.21 17.93
N ASN A 632 -35.25 23.50 16.74
CA ASN A 632 -33.96 24.16 16.60
C ASN A 632 -34.04 25.61 17.07
#